data_AF-A0A926SMC6-F1
#
_entry.id   AF-A0A926SMC6-F1
#
_cell.length_a   1.000
_cell.length_b   1.000
_cell.length_c   1.000
_cell.angle_alpha   90.00
_cell.angle_beta   90.00
_cell.angle_gamma   90.00
#
_symmetry.space_group_name_H-M   'P 1'
#
loop_
_entity.id
_entity.type
_entity.pdbx_description
1 polymer ?
#
loop_
_entity_poly.entity_id
_entity_poly.type
_entity_poly.pdbx_seq_one_letter_code
_entity_poly.pdbx_strand_id
1 'polypeptide(L)' 'MSSRCDSVVGWRVYGDTLRVRTGSQTATIRLAYVDAPEQDQTGGDAATQRLKDILPSGEKVQLRVVDIDRYGKTVAEVY' A
#
# COMPACT_ATOMS: atom_id res chain seq x y z
N MET A 1 1.86 -16.07 16.47
CA MET A 1 0.92 -15.20 15.74
C MET A 1 1.36 -15.19 14.28
N SER A 2 0.51 -15.70 13.38
CA SER A 2 0.86 -15.97 11.98
C SER A 2 0.98 -14.66 11.20
N SER A 3 2.20 -14.28 10.84
CA SER A 3 2.49 -13.29 9.81
C SER A 3 1.93 -13.82 8.49
N ARG A 4 0.75 -13.35 8.10
CA ARG A 4 0.17 -13.68 6.79
C ARG A 4 0.97 -12.96 5.72
N CYS A 5 1.83 -13.71 5.03
CA CYS A 5 2.52 -13.26 3.83
C CYS A 5 1.59 -13.48 2.64
N ASP A 6 0.64 -12.58 2.43
CA ASP A 6 -0.23 -12.65 1.25
C ASP A 6 0.53 -12.06 0.06
N SER A 7 0.79 -12.87 -0.97
CA SER A 7 1.36 -12.42 -2.23
C SER A 7 0.27 -11.78 -3.07
N VAL A 8 0.33 -10.48 -3.31
CA VAL A 8 -0.76 -9.75 -3.98
C VAL A 8 -0.41 -9.35 -5.42
N VAL A 9 -1.38 -9.45 -6.34
CA VAL A 9 -1.20 -9.18 -7.76
C VAL A 9 -1.91 -7.89 -8.14
N GLY A 10 -1.13 -6.87 -8.48
CA GLY A 10 -1.63 -5.60 -8.98
C GLY A 10 -2.09 -4.66 -7.87
N TRP A 11 -1.65 -3.42 -7.99
CA TRP A 11 -1.99 -2.38 -7.04
C TRP A 11 -2.18 -1.00 -7.65
N ARG A 12 -2.90 -0.14 -6.92
CA ARG A 12 -3.02 1.28 -7.22
C ARG A 12 -2.54 2.09 -6.03
N VAL A 13 -1.60 2.99 -6.30
CA VAL A 13 -0.89 3.78 -5.29
C VAL A 13 -1.33 5.24 -5.31
N TYR A 14 -1.45 5.82 -4.13
CA TYR A 14 -1.76 7.23 -3.88
C TYR A 14 -1.04 7.65 -2.61
N GLY A 15 -0.02 8.51 -2.70
CA GLY A 15 0.77 8.91 -1.53
C GLY A 15 1.32 7.70 -0.74
N ASP A 16 0.77 7.44 0.44
CA ASP A 16 1.11 6.35 1.38
C ASP A 16 0.18 5.11 1.26
N THR A 17 -0.82 5.17 0.39
CA THR A 17 -1.89 4.20 0.32
C THR A 17 -1.73 3.28 -0.89
N LEU A 18 -1.82 1.98 -0.66
CA LEU A 18 -1.70 0.91 -1.63
C LEU A 18 -3.01 0.11 -1.67
N ARG A 19 -3.72 0.12 -2.81
CA ARG A 19 -4.83 -0.83 -3.04
C ARG A 19 -4.28 -2.09 -3.65
N VAL A 20 -4.52 -3.24 -3.04
CA VAL A 20 -3.95 -4.53 -3.45
C VAL A 20 -5.07 -5.49 -3.83
N ARG A 21 -4.89 -6.31 -4.87
CA ARG A 21 -5.91 -7.30 -5.31
C ARG A 21 -5.44 -8.76 -5.10
N THR A 22 -6.08 -9.45 -4.16
CA THR A 22 -5.83 -10.87 -3.86
C THR A 22 -6.98 -11.71 -4.41
N GLY A 23 -6.79 -12.35 -5.56
CA GLY A 23 -7.86 -13.09 -6.23
C GLY A 23 -9.03 -12.19 -6.63
N SER A 24 -10.22 -12.44 -6.06
CA SER A 24 -11.43 -11.62 -6.25
C SER A 24 -11.57 -10.47 -5.25
N GLN A 25 -10.71 -10.41 -4.22
CA GLN A 25 -10.80 -9.42 -3.16
C GLN A 25 -9.84 -8.26 -3.43
N THR A 26 -10.28 -7.05 -3.09
CA THR A 26 -9.42 -5.86 -3.08
C THR A 26 -9.33 -5.36 -1.65
N ALA A 27 -8.11 -5.13 -1.17
CA ALA A 27 -7.85 -4.54 0.14
C ALA A 27 -7.15 -3.19 -0.02
N THR A 28 -7.34 -2.29 0.94
CA THR A 28 -6.64 -1.02 1.02
C THR A 28 -5.65 -1.10 2.17
N ILE A 29 -4.37 -0.88 1.85
CA ILE A 29 -3.24 -0.99 2.75
C ILE A 29 -2.62 0.40 2.90
N ARG A 30 -2.31 0.81 4.13
CA ARG A 30 -1.44 1.97 4.40
C ARG A 30 -0.03 1.50 4.61
N LEU A 31 0.93 2.17 3.99
CA LEU A 31 2.34 1.89 4.20
C LEU A 31 2.71 2.18 5.65
N ALA A 32 3.28 1.18 6.33
CA ALA A 32 3.82 1.38 7.66
C ALA A 32 4.98 2.39 7.61
N TYR A 33 5.03 3.29 8.59
CA TYR A 33 6.11 4.27 8.77
C TYR A 33 6.26 5.32 7.66
N VAL A 34 5.32 5.41 6.73
CA VAL A 34 5.31 6.40 5.66
C VAL A 34 4.09 7.30 5.84
N ASP A 35 4.30 8.61 5.83
CA ASP A 35 3.24 9.62 5.80
C ASP A 35 3.51 10.52 4.60
N ALA A 36 2.73 10.32 3.54
CA ALA A 36 2.86 11.07 2.31
C ALA A 36 1.81 12.18 2.26
N PRO A 37 2.13 13.35 1.68
CA PRO A 37 1.14 14.39 1.45
C PRO A 37 -0.06 13.85 0.66
N GLU A 38 -1.25 14.32 1.03
CA GLU A 38 -2.46 14.02 0.26
C GLU A 38 -2.32 14.55 -1.17
N GLN A 39 -3.11 14.00 -2.11
CA GLN A 39 -2.95 14.33 -3.53
C GLN A 39 -3.14 15.83 -3.83
N ASP A 40 -3.98 16.51 -3.07
CA ASP A 40 -4.25 17.95 -3.17
C ASP A 40 -3.21 18.82 -2.46
N GLN A 41 -2.29 18.22 -1.70
CA GLN A 41 -1.21 18.93 -1.03
C GLN A 41 0.01 19.07 -1.93
N THR A 42 0.83 20.09 -1.66
CA THR A 42 2.09 20.30 -2.38
C THR A 42 3.00 19.07 -2.25
N GLY A 43 3.27 18.40 -3.38
CA GLY A 43 4.10 17.20 -3.44
C GLY A 43 3.33 15.87 -3.44
N GLY A 44 1.99 15.87 -3.32
CA GLY A 44 1.17 14.66 -3.36
C GLY A 44 1.32 13.85 -4.65
N ASP A 45 1.34 14.54 -5.80
CA ASP A 45 1.58 13.92 -7.11
C ASP A 45 2.99 13.32 -7.22
N ALA A 46 4.01 14.01 -6.68
CA ALA A 46 5.39 13.54 -6.70
C ALA A 46 5.58 12.29 -5.81
N ALA A 47 4.98 12.27 -4.62
CA ALA A 47 4.97 11.11 -3.74
C ALA A 47 4.28 9.92 -4.41
N THR A 48 3.13 10.15 -5.04
CA THR A 48 2.40 9.13 -5.79
C THR A 48 3.23 8.58 -6.95
N GLN A 49 3.89 9.45 -7.73
CA GLN A 49 4.74 9.01 -8.84
C GLN A 49 5.93 8.20 -8.35
N ARG A 50 6.60 8.66 -7.28
CA ARG A 50 7.73 7.94 -6.70
C ARG A 50 7.35 6.54 -6.25
N LEU A 51 6.17 6.38 -5.65
CA LEU A 51 5.70 5.06 -5.22
C LEU A 51 5.35 4.15 -6.42
N LYS A 52 4.83 4.70 -7.53
CA LYS A 52 4.65 3.94 -8.78
C LYS A 52 5.98 3.46 -9.38
N ASP A 53 7.01 4.29 -9.30
CA ASP A 53 8.33 3.93 -9.84
C ASP A 53 8.99 2.79 -9.03
N ILE A 54 8.76 2.76 -7.71
CA ILE A 54 9.29 1.71 -6.82
C ILE A 54 8.46 0.43 -6.92
N LEU A 55 7.15 0.56 -7.16
CA LEU A 55 6.20 -0.56 -7.23
C LEU A 55 5.48 -0.54 -8.59
N PRO A 56 6.10 -1.08 -9.66
CA PRO A 56 5.48 -1.15 -10.98
C PRO A 56 4.21 -2.00 -10.96
N SER A 57 3.18 -1.54 -11.67
CA SER A 57 1.92 -2.28 -11.73
C SER A 57 2.09 -3.69 -12.30
N GLY A 58 1.58 -4.70 -11.61
CA GLY A 58 1.54 -6.08 -12.08
C GLY A 58 2.66 -6.97 -11.51
N GLU A 59 3.59 -6.40 -10.75
CA GLU A 59 4.51 -7.20 -9.94
C GLU A 59 3.77 -7.85 -8.76
N LYS A 60 4.47 -8.76 -8.07
CA LYS A 60 3.96 -9.36 -6.83
C LYS A 60 4.67 -8.70 -5.66
N VAL A 61 3.91 -8.23 -4.69
CA VAL A 61 4.45 -7.72 -3.43
C VAL A 61 4.11 -8.64 -2.29
N GLN A 62 4.97 -8.65 -1.28
CA GLN A 62 4.69 -9.25 0.01
C GLN A 62 4.27 -8.17 0.99
N LEU A 63 3.19 -8.44 1.72
CA LEU A 63 2.70 -7.57 2.78
C LEU A 63 3.01 -8.18 4.13
N ARG A 64 3.60 -7.38 5.02
CA ARG A 64 3.70 -7.71 6.45
C ARG A 64 2.83 -6.76 7.23
N VAL A 65 1.68 -7.26 7.69
CA VAL A 65 0.74 -6.47 8.50
C VAL A 65 1.37 -6.15 9.85
N VAL A 66 1.40 -4.87 10.18
CA VAL A 66 1.94 -4.34 11.43
C VAL A 66 0.81 -3.96 12.38
N ASP A 67 -0.26 -3.37 11.85
CA ASP A 67 -1.39 -2.88 12.65
C ASP A 67 -2.68 -2.80 11.81
N ILE A 68 -3.81 -2.59 12.49
CA ILE A 68 -5.07 -2.16 11.89
C ILE A 68 -5.40 -0.79 12.49
N ASP A 69 -5.51 0.24 11.64
CA ASP A 69 -5.79 1.59 12.14
C ASP A 69 -7.20 1.70 12.75
N ARG A 70 -7.45 2.82 13.45
CA ARG A 70 -8.74 3.08 14.12
C ARG A 70 -9.96 3.11 13.17
N TYR A 71 -9.73 3.20 11.86
CA TYR A 71 -10.76 3.19 10.83
C TYR A 71 -10.89 1.83 10.15
N GLY A 72 -10.18 0.80 10.63
CA GLY A 72 -10.21 -0.56 10.11
C GLY A 72 -9.33 -0.78 8.88
N LYS A 73 -8.42 0.14 8.55
CA LYS A 73 -7.48 -0.04 7.43
C LYS A 73 -6.27 -0.83 7.89
N THR A 74 -5.80 -1.73 7.03
CA THR A 74 -4.59 -2.51 7.28
C THR A 74 -3.35 -1.61 7.11
N VAL A 75 -2.46 -1.61 8.09
CA VAL A 75 -1.15 -0.96 8.03
C VAL A 75 -0.09 -2.04 7.83
N ALA A 76 0.74 -1.94 6.79
CA ALA A 76 1.70 -2.98 6.45
C ALA A 76 3.01 -2.44 5.85
N GLU A 77 4.09 -3.17 6.09
CA GLU A 77 5.34 -3.07 5.33
C GLU A 77 5.17 -3.81 4.00
N VAL A 78 5.81 -3.30 2.93
CA VAL A 78 5.73 -3.85 1.57
C VAL A 78 7.14 -4.21 1.10
N TYR A 79 7.31 -5.44 0.60
CA TYR A 79 8.56 -5.99 0.09
C TYR A 79 8.40 -6.52 -1.34
#